data_AF-D7MCS6-F1
#
_entry.id   AF-D7MCS6-F1
#
_cell.length_a   1.000
_cell.length_b   1.000
_cell.length_c   1.000
_cell.angle_alpha   90.00
_cell.angle_beta   90.00
_cell.angle_gamma   90.00
#
_symmetry.space_group_name_H-M   'P 1'
#
loop_
_entity.id
_entity.type
_entity.pdbx_description
1 polymer ?
#
loop_
_entity_poly.entity_id
_entity_poly.type
_entity_poly.pdbx_seq_one_letter_code
_entity_poly.pdbx_strand_id
1 'polypeptide(L)'
;MSSTDLKPESKSESNQVPSKEVGDRLQREDECTEAYSMLEKCMKARFDYFEPYLALKNASAEVMAREIEVFLPAKPKDRDELLGKFMTRGDCKQAFMAWMDSYEEAKKNKGSLYTPALNTLSKCIEAHSDYYQPLLTVVKNYKEHYSKERIAFLDAWEQAQAEAEG
;
A
#
# COMPACT_ATOMS: atom_id res chain seq x y z
N MET A 1 -1.41 7.82 64.30
CA MET A 1 -2.66 7.08 64.10
C MET A 1 -3.56 7.98 63.25
N SER A 2 -3.94 7.70 62.01
CA SER A 2 -3.91 6.46 61.24
C SER A 2 -3.60 6.76 59.77
N SER A 3 -2.76 5.92 59.17
CA SER A 3 -2.63 5.77 57.72
C SER A 3 -3.91 5.19 57.14
N THR A 4 -4.25 5.60 55.93
CA THR A 4 -5.09 4.80 55.04
C THR A 4 -4.28 4.38 53.83
N ASP A 5 -4.18 3.06 53.70
CA ASP A 5 -3.56 2.29 52.64
C ASP A 5 -4.11 2.59 51.25
N LEU A 6 -3.23 2.61 50.24
CA LEU A 6 -3.59 2.28 48.86
C LEU A 6 -2.47 1.44 48.25
N LYS A 7 -2.73 0.13 48.14
CA LYS A 7 -2.01 -0.82 47.29
C LYS A 7 -2.74 -0.89 45.95
N PRO A 8 -2.06 -0.82 44.79
CA PRO A 8 -2.66 -1.25 43.53
C PRO A 8 -2.39 -2.75 43.33
N GLU A 9 -3.45 -3.54 43.24
CA GLU A 9 -3.38 -4.88 42.67
C GLU A 9 -3.21 -4.77 41.15
N SER A 10 -2.14 -5.37 40.65
CA SER A 10 -1.92 -5.63 39.22
C SER A 10 -2.87 -6.75 38.76
N LYS A 11 -3.88 -6.42 37.96
CA LYS A 11 -4.59 -7.42 37.15
C LYS A 11 -3.98 -7.43 35.76
N SER A 12 -3.37 -8.57 35.40
CA SER A 12 -2.99 -8.88 34.02
C SER A 12 -4.27 -9.25 33.26
N GLU A 13 -4.75 -8.34 32.42
CA GLU A 13 -5.79 -8.64 31.43
C GLU A 13 -5.17 -9.45 30.28
N SER A 14 -5.46 -10.75 30.30
CA SER A 14 -5.25 -11.64 29.16
C SER A 14 -6.29 -11.30 28.10
N ASN A 15 -5.88 -10.65 27.01
CA ASN A 15 -6.71 -10.41 25.83
C ASN A 15 -7.08 -11.74 25.16
N GLN A 16 -8.25 -12.28 25.48
CA GLN A 16 -8.87 -13.37 24.73
C GLN A 16 -9.92 -12.75 23.80
N VAL A 17 -9.61 -12.70 22.50
CA VAL A 17 -10.53 -12.19 21.46
C VAL A 17 -11.78 -13.10 21.43
N PRO A 18 -13.00 -12.55 21.45
CA PRO A 18 -14.23 -13.36 21.45
C PRO A 18 -14.36 -14.21 20.18
N SER A 19 -14.65 -15.50 20.32
CA SER A 19 -14.78 -16.45 19.20
C SER A 19 -15.77 -16.05 18.09
N LYS A 20 -16.70 -15.13 18.36
CA LYS A 20 -17.64 -14.59 17.37
C LYS A 20 -16.97 -13.65 16.37
N GLU A 21 -16.02 -12.82 16.82
CA GLU A 21 -15.25 -11.94 15.91
C GLU A 21 -14.31 -12.73 15.00
N VAL A 22 -13.83 -13.88 15.46
CA VAL A 22 -13.01 -14.81 14.66
C VAL A 22 -13.85 -15.48 13.57
N GLY A 23 -15.10 -15.85 13.86
CA GLY A 23 -16.03 -16.45 12.88
C GLY A 23 -16.47 -15.47 11.78
N ASP A 24 -16.85 -14.25 12.16
CA ASP A 24 -17.25 -13.20 11.20
C ASP A 24 -16.08 -12.69 10.36
N ARG A 25 -14.85 -12.82 10.86
CA ARG A 25 -13.63 -12.50 10.10
C ARG A 25 -13.32 -13.62 9.10
N LEU A 26 -13.41 -14.90 9.49
CA LEU A 26 -13.20 -16.04 8.59
C LEU A 26 -14.16 -16.05 7.40
N GLN A 27 -15.46 -15.79 7.61
CA GLN A 27 -16.44 -15.78 6.52
C GLN A 27 -16.15 -14.68 5.48
N ARG A 28 -15.72 -13.50 5.95
CA ARG A 28 -15.33 -12.37 5.09
C ARG A 28 -14.04 -12.64 4.30
N GLU A 29 -13.19 -13.53 4.81
CA GLU A 29 -11.93 -13.94 4.17
C GLU A 29 -12.16 -14.87 2.97
N ASP A 30 -13.09 -15.82 3.10
CA ASP A 30 -13.45 -16.74 2.02
C ASP A 30 -14.14 -16.00 0.88
N GLU A 31 -15.06 -15.09 1.19
CA GLU A 31 -15.77 -14.26 0.20
C GLU A 31 -14.83 -13.33 -0.59
N CYS A 32 -13.86 -12.70 0.08
CA CYS A 32 -12.90 -11.81 -0.58
C CYS A 32 -11.93 -12.60 -1.47
N THR A 33 -11.43 -13.75 -1.00
CA THR A 33 -10.53 -14.62 -1.76
C THR A 33 -11.23 -15.22 -2.98
N GLU A 34 -12.47 -15.65 -2.81
CA GLU A 34 -13.31 -16.13 -3.90
C GLU A 34 -13.59 -15.03 -4.92
N ALA A 35 -13.94 -13.81 -4.48
CA ALA A 35 -14.17 -12.67 -5.36
C ALA A 35 -12.93 -12.31 -6.19
N TYR A 36 -11.73 -12.28 -5.58
CA TYR A 36 -10.49 -12.04 -6.32
C TYR A 36 -10.16 -13.16 -7.32
N SER A 37 -10.39 -14.43 -6.94
CA SER A 37 -10.21 -15.57 -7.84
C SER A 37 -11.17 -15.49 -9.04
N MET A 38 -12.44 -15.15 -8.80
CA MET A 38 -13.42 -14.92 -9.85
C MET A 38 -13.03 -13.75 -10.74
N LEU A 39 -12.60 -12.63 -10.15
CA LEU A 39 -12.12 -11.47 -10.91
C LEU A 39 -10.93 -11.85 -11.81
N GLU A 40 -9.95 -12.58 -11.28
CA GLU A 40 -8.79 -13.02 -12.07
C GLU A 40 -9.22 -13.91 -13.25
N LYS A 41 -10.14 -14.86 -13.01
CA LYS A 41 -10.72 -15.70 -14.08
C LYS A 41 -11.45 -14.85 -15.13
N CYS A 42 -12.25 -13.87 -14.70
CA CYS A 42 -12.93 -12.94 -15.60
C CYS A 42 -11.94 -12.11 -16.42
N MET A 43 -10.88 -11.61 -15.80
CA MET A 43 -9.83 -10.84 -16.47
C MET A 43 -9.10 -11.67 -17.53
N LYS A 44 -8.87 -12.97 -17.26
CA LYS A 44 -8.28 -13.89 -18.23
C LYS A 44 -9.25 -14.25 -19.36
N ALA A 45 -10.52 -14.51 -19.03
CA ALA A 45 -11.54 -14.88 -20.01
C ALA A 45 -11.92 -13.72 -20.95
N ARG A 46 -11.84 -12.49 -20.45
CA ARG A 46 -12.13 -11.26 -21.18
C ARG A 46 -10.88 -10.39 -21.34
N PHE A 47 -9.78 -11.03 -21.72
CA PHE A 47 -8.50 -10.35 -21.83
C PHE A 47 -8.59 -9.12 -22.76
N ASP A 48 -9.31 -9.22 -23.86
CA ASP A 48 -9.60 -8.11 -24.80
C ASP A 48 -10.19 -6.87 -24.12
N TYR A 49 -11.14 -7.06 -23.20
CA TYR A 49 -11.75 -5.98 -22.44
C TYR A 49 -10.78 -5.34 -21.44
N PHE A 50 -9.94 -6.15 -20.81
CA PHE A 50 -9.02 -5.69 -19.77
C PHE A 50 -7.63 -5.30 -20.28
N GLU A 51 -7.30 -5.62 -21.54
CA GLU A 51 -5.99 -5.38 -22.14
C GLU A 51 -5.57 -3.91 -21.99
N PRO A 52 -6.41 -2.90 -22.33
CA PRO A 52 -5.98 -1.50 -22.22
C PRO A 52 -5.68 -1.09 -20.76
N TYR A 53 -6.46 -1.61 -19.81
CA TYR A 53 -6.24 -1.36 -18.39
C TYR A 53 -4.96 -2.06 -17.86
N LEU A 54 -4.71 -3.28 -18.31
CA LEU A 54 -3.48 -4.02 -17.99
C LEU A 54 -2.26 -3.32 -18.60
N ALA A 55 -2.36 -2.80 -19.82
CA ALA A 55 -1.33 -2.01 -20.45
C ALA A 55 -1.01 -0.74 -19.65
N LEU A 56 -2.02 0.02 -19.22
CA LEU A 56 -1.87 1.18 -18.34
C LEU A 56 -1.11 0.82 -17.04
N LYS A 57 -1.51 -0.27 -16.39
CA LYS A 57 -0.86 -0.74 -15.15
C LYS A 57 0.59 -1.14 -15.38
N ASN A 58 0.86 -1.92 -16.43
CA ASN A 58 2.20 -2.39 -16.75
C ASN A 58 3.12 -1.24 -17.12
N ALA A 59 2.67 -0.31 -17.96
CA ALA A 59 3.44 0.88 -18.33
C ALA A 59 3.81 1.73 -17.11
N SER A 60 2.88 1.88 -16.16
CA SER A 60 3.14 2.62 -14.92
C SER A 60 4.08 1.87 -13.98
N ALA A 61 3.98 0.54 -13.91
CA ALA A 61 4.92 -0.30 -13.16
C ALA A 61 6.33 -0.25 -13.75
N GLU A 62 6.47 -0.21 -15.08
CA GLU A 62 7.76 -0.03 -15.74
C GLU A 62 8.42 1.30 -15.39
N VAL A 63 7.66 2.39 -15.39
CA VAL A 63 8.18 3.70 -14.96
C VAL A 63 8.62 3.65 -13.50
N MET A 64 7.80 3.10 -12.60
CA MET A 64 8.18 2.93 -11.20
C MET A 64 9.48 2.11 -11.07
N ALA A 65 9.61 1.00 -11.80
CA ALA A 65 10.80 0.15 -11.75
C ALA A 65 12.07 0.87 -12.23
N ARG A 66 11.97 1.66 -13.32
CA ARG A 66 13.07 2.47 -13.87
C ARG A 66 13.48 3.58 -12.91
N GLU A 67 12.53 4.30 -12.35
CA GLU A 67 12.79 5.37 -11.38
C GLU A 67 13.41 4.83 -10.09
N ILE A 68 12.91 3.68 -9.60
CA ILE A 68 13.53 2.99 -8.46
C ILE A 68 14.97 2.56 -8.78
N GLU A 69 15.27 2.14 -10.02
CA GLU A 69 16.62 1.77 -10.42
C GLU A 69 17.58 2.96 -10.43
N VAL A 70 17.11 4.12 -10.88
CA VAL A 70 17.88 5.38 -10.84
C VAL A 70 18.16 5.79 -9.39
N PHE A 71 17.15 5.70 -8.52
CA PHE A 71 17.29 6.04 -7.11
C PHE A 71 18.15 5.03 -6.33
N LEU A 72 17.94 3.74 -6.54
CA LEU A 72 18.61 2.63 -5.88
C LEU A 72 19.29 1.75 -6.94
N PRO A 73 20.50 2.12 -7.42
CA PRO A 73 21.22 1.40 -8.46
C PRO A 73 21.84 0.09 -7.92
N ALA A 74 20.96 -0.85 -7.59
CA ALA A 74 21.27 -2.14 -7.01
C ALA A 74 20.39 -3.23 -7.65
N LYS A 75 20.78 -4.49 -7.43
CA LYS A 75 20.01 -5.64 -7.90
C LYS A 75 18.64 -5.63 -7.22
N PRO A 76 17.55 -6.03 -7.90
CA PRO A 76 16.18 -5.97 -7.35
C PRO A 76 16.05 -6.57 -5.94
N LYS A 77 16.68 -7.72 -5.71
CA LYS A 77 16.69 -8.40 -4.40
C LYS A 77 17.32 -7.60 -3.25
N ASP A 78 18.17 -6.62 -3.56
CA ASP A 78 18.89 -5.81 -2.58
C ASP A 78 18.23 -4.42 -2.40
N ARG A 79 17.26 -4.05 -3.25
CA ARG A 79 16.64 -2.72 -3.25
C ARG A 79 15.80 -2.46 -1.99
N ASP A 80 15.05 -3.46 -1.52
CA ASP A 80 14.23 -3.31 -0.31
C ASP A 80 15.09 -3.06 0.93
N GLU A 81 16.23 -3.76 1.04
CA GLU A 81 17.19 -3.55 2.12
C GLU A 81 17.81 -2.15 2.06
N LEU A 82 18.16 -1.67 0.86
CA LEU A 82 18.70 -0.32 0.66
C LEU A 82 17.68 0.77 0.97
N LEU A 83 16.42 0.59 0.56
CA LEU A 83 15.34 1.50 0.91
C LEU A 83 15.14 1.55 2.43
N GLY A 84 15.12 0.39 3.10
CA GLY A 84 15.05 0.32 4.56
C GLY A 84 16.21 1.07 5.23
N LYS A 85 17.44 0.89 4.76
CA LYS A 85 18.62 1.63 5.24
C LYS A 85 18.50 3.14 5.02
N PHE A 86 17.98 3.56 3.86
CA PHE A 86 17.75 4.97 3.55
C PHE A 86 16.71 5.59 4.49
N MET A 87 15.57 4.91 4.67
CA MET A 87 14.47 5.36 5.52
C MET A 87 14.86 5.43 7.00
N THR A 88 15.67 4.47 7.47
CA THR A 88 16.09 4.41 8.88
C THR A 88 17.22 5.36 9.26
N ARG A 89 17.86 6.03 8.30
CA ARG A 89 18.88 7.07 8.54
C ARG A 89 18.31 8.48 8.60
N GLY A 90 17.12 8.71 8.03
CA GLY A 90 16.50 10.03 8.00
C GLY A 90 15.61 10.33 9.21
N ASP A 91 15.15 11.58 9.28
CA ASP A 91 14.33 12.09 10.38
C ASP A 91 12.98 11.35 10.53
N CYS A 92 12.49 10.74 9.45
CA CYS A 92 11.23 10.00 9.44
C CYS A 92 11.36 8.53 9.86
N LYS A 93 12.51 8.12 10.42
CA LYS A 93 12.74 6.74 10.89
C LYS A 93 11.60 6.20 11.75
N GLN A 94 11.16 6.96 12.76
CA GLN A 94 10.12 6.50 13.69
C GLN A 94 8.77 6.31 13.01
N ALA A 95 8.39 7.25 12.13
CA ALA A 95 7.18 7.12 11.33
C ALA A 95 7.25 5.93 10.36
N PHE A 96 8.44 5.67 9.79
CA PHE A 96 8.67 4.52 8.92
C PHE A 96 8.55 3.19 9.66
N MET A 97 9.16 3.07 10.85
CA MET A 97 9.05 1.87 11.67
C MET A 97 7.59 1.61 12.09
N ALA A 98 6.86 2.64 12.52
CA ALA A 98 5.45 2.52 12.87
C ALA A 98 4.59 2.08 11.66
N TRP A 99 4.92 2.56 10.46
CA TRP A 99 4.27 2.10 9.24
C TRP A 99 4.58 0.63 8.96
N MET A 100 5.83 0.19 9.07
CA MET A 100 6.23 -1.21 8.88
C MET A 100 5.52 -2.15 9.87
N ASP A 101 5.44 -1.78 11.15
CA ASP A 101 4.70 -2.55 12.15
C ASP A 101 3.21 -2.65 11.77
N SER A 102 2.60 -1.53 11.37
CA SER A 102 1.20 -1.52 10.93
C SER A 102 0.98 -2.33 9.66
N TYR A 103 1.95 -2.36 8.76
CA TYR A 103 1.92 -3.10 7.51
C TYR A 103 1.99 -4.61 7.76
N GLU A 104 2.92 -5.05 8.61
CA GLU A 104 3.05 -6.47 8.97
C GLU A 104 1.82 -6.96 9.74
N GLU A 105 1.26 -6.14 10.63
CA GLU A 105 0.00 -6.47 11.29
C GLU A 105 -1.17 -6.49 10.30
N ALA A 106 -1.25 -5.55 9.35
CA ALA A 106 -2.26 -5.58 8.29
C ALA A 106 -2.11 -6.84 7.43
N LYS A 107 -0.89 -7.26 7.12
CA LYS A 107 -0.62 -8.47 6.33
C LYS A 107 -1.03 -9.73 7.07
N LYS A 108 -0.68 -9.88 8.35
CA LYS A 108 -1.10 -11.02 9.20
C LYS A 108 -2.61 -11.08 9.36
N ASN A 109 -3.24 -9.92 9.54
CA ASN A 109 -4.67 -9.79 9.81
C ASN A 109 -5.52 -9.59 8.54
N LYS A 110 -4.92 -9.68 7.33
CA LYS A 110 -5.55 -9.41 6.03
C LYS A 110 -6.33 -8.08 5.99
N GLY A 111 -5.82 -7.07 6.72
CA GLY A 111 -6.39 -5.73 6.83
C GLY A 111 -5.90 -4.78 5.74
N SER A 112 -6.42 -3.55 5.75
CA SER A 112 -6.00 -2.49 4.84
C SER A 112 -4.52 -2.16 5.00
N LEU A 113 -3.79 -2.14 3.88
CA LEU A 113 -2.41 -1.64 3.83
C LEU A 113 -2.32 -0.12 3.92
N TYR A 114 -3.46 0.57 3.70
CA TYR A 114 -3.57 2.01 3.95
C TYR A 114 -3.89 2.22 5.43
N THR A 115 -2.83 2.52 6.20
CA THR A 115 -2.91 2.71 7.64
C THR A 115 -2.73 4.20 8.00
N PRO A 116 -3.23 4.65 9.17
CA PRO A 116 -2.92 6.00 9.67
C PRO A 116 -1.40 6.28 9.74
N ALA A 117 -0.59 5.25 10.00
CA ALA A 117 0.86 5.35 10.03
C ALA A 117 1.46 5.72 8.66
N LEU A 118 0.88 5.23 7.54
CA LEU A 118 1.30 5.64 6.20
C LEU A 118 1.07 7.13 5.96
N ASN A 119 -0.04 7.70 6.46
CA ASN A 119 -0.31 9.13 6.34
C ASN A 119 0.71 9.95 7.16
N THR A 120 1.00 9.52 8.39
CA THR A 120 2.03 10.15 9.23
C THR A 120 3.41 10.11 8.57
N LEU A 121 3.79 8.97 7.99
CA LEU A 121 5.03 8.82 7.24
C LEU A 121 5.08 9.76 6.04
N SER A 122 4.00 9.83 5.25
CA SER A 122 3.93 10.69 4.06
C SER A 122 4.12 12.15 4.43
N LYS A 123 3.43 12.63 5.48
CA LYS A 123 3.58 14.01 5.98
C LYS A 123 5.00 14.30 6.48
N CYS A 124 5.62 13.34 7.16
CA CYS A 124 7.01 13.50 7.59
C CYS A 124 7.96 13.62 6.39
N ILE A 125 7.83 12.72 5.40
CA ILE A 125 8.64 12.75 4.18
C ILE A 125 8.51 14.10 3.45
N GLU A 126 7.30 14.66 3.38
CA GLU A 126 7.05 15.98 2.79
C GLU A 126 7.71 17.11 3.61
N ALA A 127 7.57 17.09 4.94
CA ALA A 127 8.17 18.09 5.82
C ALA A 127 9.71 18.07 5.79
N HIS A 128 10.30 16.89 5.57
CA HIS A 128 11.74 16.67 5.47
C HIS A 128 12.19 16.42 4.01
N SER A 129 11.53 17.09 3.07
CA SER A 129 11.70 16.85 1.63
C SER A 129 13.12 17.02 1.13
N ASP A 130 13.96 17.85 1.75
CA ASP A 130 15.37 18.03 1.37
C ASP A 130 16.16 16.71 1.42
N TYR A 131 15.96 15.90 2.46
CA TYR A 131 16.58 14.58 2.58
C TYR A 131 15.89 13.54 1.68
N TYR A 132 14.56 13.59 1.60
CA TYR A 132 13.76 12.60 0.88
C TYR A 132 13.52 12.91 -0.60
N GLN A 133 14.14 13.97 -1.13
CA GLN A 133 13.98 14.43 -2.51
C GLN A 133 14.15 13.31 -3.55
N PRO A 134 15.14 12.38 -3.43
CA PRO A 134 15.28 11.31 -4.40
C PRO A 134 14.07 10.36 -4.42
N LEU A 135 13.55 9.99 -3.26
CA LEU A 135 12.34 9.15 -3.16
C LEU A 135 11.09 9.90 -3.66
N LEU A 136 10.97 11.17 -3.32
CA LEU A 136 9.87 12.02 -3.78
C LEU A 136 9.86 12.17 -5.31
N THR A 137 11.04 12.21 -5.94
CA THR A 137 11.17 12.24 -7.40
C THR A 137 10.60 10.98 -8.04
N VAL A 138 10.96 9.80 -7.51
CA VAL A 138 10.41 8.51 -7.98
C VAL A 138 8.88 8.52 -7.92
N VAL A 139 8.31 8.93 -6.78
CA VAL A 139 6.86 8.97 -6.57
C VAL A 139 6.18 9.99 -7.50
N LYS A 140 6.80 11.16 -7.71
CA LYS A 140 6.30 12.20 -8.60
C LYS A 140 6.25 11.71 -10.05
N ASN A 141 7.34 11.17 -10.56
CA ASN A 141 7.45 10.71 -11.94
C ASN A 141 6.44 9.58 -12.23
N TYR A 142 6.29 8.64 -11.29
CA TYR A 142 5.24 7.63 -11.36
C TYR A 142 3.83 8.24 -11.41
N LYS A 143 3.51 9.17 -10.50
CA LYS A 143 2.17 9.79 -10.42
C LYS A 143 1.83 10.58 -11.68
N GLU A 144 2.78 11.35 -12.22
CA GLU A 144 2.61 12.12 -13.44
C GLU A 144 2.37 11.20 -14.64
N HIS A 145 3.18 10.16 -14.80
CA HIS A 145 3.00 9.17 -15.86
C HIS A 145 1.66 8.44 -15.74
N TYR A 146 1.34 7.90 -14.57
CA TYR A 146 0.06 7.20 -14.34
C TYR A 146 -1.13 8.11 -14.62
N SER A 147 -1.07 9.38 -14.21
CA SER A 147 -2.16 10.33 -14.46
C SER A 147 -2.33 10.60 -15.94
N LYS A 148 -1.24 10.77 -16.69
CA LYS A 148 -1.26 10.98 -18.15
C LYS A 148 -1.83 9.77 -18.89
N GLU A 149 -1.31 8.58 -18.61
CA GLU A 149 -1.76 7.35 -19.26
C GLU A 149 -3.21 7.01 -18.91
N ARG A 150 -3.65 7.30 -17.67
CA ARG A 150 -5.05 7.11 -17.28
C ARG A 150 -5.98 8.05 -18.04
N ILE A 151 -5.59 9.30 -18.24
CA ILE A 151 -6.39 10.25 -19.04
C ILE A 151 -6.49 9.74 -20.47
N ALA A 152 -5.38 9.39 -21.10
CA ALA A 152 -5.38 8.84 -22.47
C ALA A 152 -6.23 7.57 -22.59
N PHE A 153 -6.20 6.68 -21.59
CA PHE A 153 -7.04 5.49 -21.53
C PHE A 153 -8.54 5.85 -21.48
N LEU A 154 -8.93 6.82 -20.65
CA LEU A 154 -10.33 7.25 -20.54
C LEU A 154 -10.81 7.93 -21.82
N ASP A 155 -9.98 8.79 -22.42
CA ASP A 155 -10.31 9.47 -23.68
C ASP A 155 -10.51 8.45 -24.82
N ALA A 156 -9.62 7.47 -24.94
CA ALA A 156 -9.74 6.39 -25.93
C ALA A 156 -10.98 5.52 -25.70
N TRP A 157 -11.33 5.28 -24.43
CA TRP A 157 -12.52 4.54 -24.05
C TRP A 157 -13.80 5.28 -24.47
N GLU A 158 -13.89 6.59 -24.18
CA GLU A 158 -15.03 7.42 -24.57
C GLU A 158 -15.19 7.48 -26.10
N GLN A 159 -14.09 7.60 -26.85
CA GLN A 159 -14.10 7.58 -28.32
C GLN A 159 -14.63 6.26 -28.86
N ALA A 160 -14.15 5.11 -28.35
CA ALA A 160 -14.60 3.80 -28.78
C ALA A 160 -16.10 3.56 -28.50
N GLN A 161 -16.63 4.13 -27.40
CA GLN A 161 -18.07 4.08 -27.12
C GLN A 161 -18.87 4.92 -28.11
N ALA A 162 -18.40 6.13 -28.43
CA ALA A 162 -19.07 7.00 -29.40
C ALA A 162 -19.10 6.37 -30.81
N GLU A 163 -18.04 5.68 -31.22
CA GLU A 163 -17.98 4.95 -32.50
C GLU A 163 -18.89 3.72 -32.53
N ALA A 164 -19.12 3.05 -31.40
CA ALA A 164 -20.01 1.90 -31.33
C ALA A 164 -21.51 2.27 -31.37
N GLU A 165 -21.85 3.53 -31.08
CA GLU A 165 -23.22 4.06 -31.05
C GLU A 165 -23.64 4.81 -32.33
N GLY A 166 -22.70 5.09 -33.25
CA GLY A 166 -22.91 5.82 -34.51
C GLY A 166 -22.96 4.93 -35.74
#